data_AF-A0A929W568-F1
#
_entry.id   AF-A0A929W568-F1
#
_cell.length_a   1.000
_cell.length_b   1.000
_cell.length_c   1.000
_cell.angle_alpha   90.00
_cell.angle_beta   90.00
_cell.angle_gamma   90.00
#
_symmetry.space_group_name_H-M   'P 1'
#
loop_
_entity.id
_entity.type
_entity.pdbx_description
1 polymer ?
#
loop_
_entity_poly.entity_id
_entity_poly.type
_entity_poly.pdbx_seq_one_letter_code
_entity_poly.pdbx_strand_id
1 'polypeptide(L)'
;MSSPSGPPVRTVSRVRRWRRWHKWGGLFFSCFLIPFLLSGLVLNHREALRGVDVPRAYLPPSYRLHNWNQGTVRGTLPLSADRILLYGENGLFLSDARGERIRPFNEGLREGAENRSFGDAVRLPGG
;
A
#
# COMPACT_ATOMS: atom_id res chain seq x y z
N MET A 1 -53.94 34.56 30.49
CA MET A 1 -54.35 33.80 29.29
C MET A 1 -53.16 32.99 28.83
N SER A 2 -53.05 31.75 29.31
CA SER A 2 -51.96 30.81 28.99
C SER A 2 -52.47 29.81 27.96
N SER A 3 -51.97 29.91 26.73
CA SER A 3 -52.23 28.92 25.68
C SER A 3 -51.50 27.60 26.01
N PRO A 4 -52.15 26.43 25.90
CA PRO A 4 -51.47 25.17 26.17
C PRO A 4 -50.61 24.76 24.96
N SER A 5 -49.31 24.61 25.18
CA SER A 5 -48.38 23.99 24.23
C SER A 5 -48.57 22.46 24.26
N GLY A 6 -49.46 21.95 23.39
CA GLY A 6 -49.59 20.52 23.17
C GLY A 6 -48.31 19.90 22.60
N PRO A 7 -47.98 18.63 22.93
CA PRO A 7 -46.76 17.99 22.47
C PRO A 7 -46.77 17.82 20.93
N PRO A 8 -45.59 17.89 20.26
CA PRO A 8 -45.53 17.81 18.80
C PRO A 8 -46.03 16.44 18.32
N VAL A 9 -47.13 16.44 17.57
CA VAL A 9 -47.65 15.23 16.90
C VAL A 9 -46.63 14.79 15.85
N ARG A 10 -45.87 13.72 16.14
CA ARG A 10 -44.97 13.11 15.16
C ARG A 10 -45.82 12.53 14.02
N THR A 11 -45.87 13.22 12.89
CA THR A 11 -46.63 12.77 11.72
C THR A 11 -45.99 11.48 11.17
N VAL A 12 -46.72 10.37 11.29
CA VAL A 12 -46.30 9.01 10.86
C VAL A 12 -45.77 9.00 9.42
N SER A 13 -46.28 9.88 8.56
CA SER A 13 -45.87 10.06 7.17
C SER A 13 -44.42 10.54 7.00
N ARG A 14 -43.89 11.38 7.92
CA ARG A 14 -42.50 11.86 7.90
C ARG A 14 -41.52 10.74 8.22
N VAL A 15 -41.85 9.92 9.23
CA VAL A 15 -41.07 8.75 9.62
C VAL A 15 -41.04 7.71 8.49
N ARG A 16 -42.17 7.47 7.83
CA ARG A 16 -42.26 6.52 6.70
C ARG A 16 -41.45 6.99 5.48
N ARG A 17 -41.46 8.29 5.17
CA ARG A 17 -40.58 8.89 4.14
C ARG A 17 -39.11 8.72 4.49
N TRP A 18 -38.73 9.06 5.72
CA TRP A 18 -37.34 8.94 6.16
C TRP A 18 -36.82 7.50 6.09
N ARG A 19 -37.63 6.50 6.48
CA ARG A 19 -37.27 5.09 6.34
C ARG A 19 -37.07 4.68 4.88
N ARG A 20 -37.90 5.15 3.96
CA ARG A 20 -37.76 4.85 2.52
C ARG A 20 -36.49 5.48 1.96
N TRP A 21 -36.22 6.74 2.30
CA TRP A 21 -34.97 7.43 1.94
C TRP A 21 -33.74 6.74 2.52
N HIS A 22 -33.75 6.39 3.80
CA HIS A 22 -32.65 5.67 4.43
C HIS A 22 -32.46 4.27 3.83
N LYS A 23 -33.55 3.54 3.52
CA LYS A 23 -33.46 2.21 2.91
C LYS A 23 -32.81 2.26 1.53
N TRP A 24 -33.31 3.10 0.64
CA TRP A 24 -32.84 3.14 -0.75
C TRP A 24 -31.56 3.95 -0.92
N GLY A 25 -31.46 5.10 -0.23
CA GLY A 25 -30.24 5.89 -0.18
C GLY A 25 -29.11 5.12 0.52
N GLY A 26 -29.39 4.50 1.67
CA GLY A 26 -28.42 3.65 2.36
C GLY A 26 -27.95 2.47 1.52
N LEU A 27 -28.86 1.81 0.78
CA LEU A 27 -28.46 0.74 -0.14
C LEU A 27 -27.52 1.26 -1.24
N PHE A 28 -27.87 2.37 -1.89
CA PHE A 28 -27.01 2.98 -2.90
C PHE A 28 -25.64 3.37 -2.34
N PHE A 29 -25.61 4.08 -1.21
CA PHE A 29 -24.35 4.51 -0.58
C PHE A 29 -23.54 3.32 -0.04
N SER A 30 -24.18 2.24 0.41
CA SER A 30 -23.48 1.06 0.92
C SER A 30 -22.59 0.42 -0.15
N CYS A 31 -23.01 0.44 -1.41
CA CYS A 31 -22.19 -0.04 -2.54
C CYS A 31 -20.85 0.70 -2.66
N PHE A 32 -20.79 1.98 -2.25
CA PHE A 32 -19.56 2.78 -2.26
C PHE A 32 -18.83 2.74 -0.91
N LEU A 33 -19.56 2.71 0.19
CA LEU A 33 -18.99 2.70 1.54
C LEU A 33 -18.35 1.36 1.89
N ILE A 34 -18.89 0.24 1.43
CA ILE A 34 -18.33 -1.09 1.73
C ILE A 34 -16.90 -1.23 1.17
N PRO A 35 -16.63 -0.99 -0.13
CA PRO A 35 -15.25 -1.02 -0.64
C PRO A 35 -14.32 -0.05 0.09
N PHE A 36 -14.82 1.13 0.47
CA PHE A 36 -14.03 2.12 1.21
C PHE A 36 -13.70 1.66 2.65
N LEU A 37 -14.64 1.01 3.32
CA LEU A 37 -14.39 0.40 4.64
C LEU A 37 -13.41 -0.76 4.53
N LEU A 38 -13.55 -1.61 3.51
CA LEU A 38 -12.63 -2.70 3.26
C LEU A 38 -11.23 -2.20 2.92
N SER A 39 -11.10 -1.16 2.11
CA SER A 39 -9.79 -0.54 1.83
C SER A 39 -9.20 0.08 3.08
N GLY A 40 -9.99 0.79 3.90
CA GLY A 40 -9.54 1.33 5.18
C GLY A 40 -9.05 0.25 6.14
N LEU A 41 -9.77 -0.87 6.23
CA LEU A 41 -9.36 -2.02 7.02
C LEU A 41 -8.01 -2.58 6.53
N VAL A 42 -7.89 -2.83 5.23
CA VAL A 42 -6.65 -3.34 4.60
C VAL A 42 -5.48 -2.40 4.83
N LEU A 43 -5.67 -1.09 4.60
CA LEU A 43 -4.62 -0.07 4.74
C LEU A 43 -4.20 0.12 6.20
N ASN A 44 -5.14 0.05 7.14
CA ASN A 44 -4.84 0.25 8.56
C ASN A 44 -4.23 -1.01 9.21
N HIS A 45 -4.56 -2.19 8.72
CA HIS A 45 -4.00 -3.47 9.18
C HIS A 45 -2.86 -3.98 8.28
N ARG A 46 -2.07 -3.07 7.69
CA ARG A 46 -0.96 -3.40 6.78
C ARG A 46 0.01 -4.47 7.32
N GLU A 47 0.22 -4.46 8.64
CA GLU A 47 1.15 -5.37 9.34
C GLU A 47 0.74 -6.83 9.17
N ALA A 48 -0.56 -7.12 9.18
CA ALA A 48 -1.10 -8.47 8.98
C ALA A 48 -1.01 -8.94 7.52
N LEU A 49 -0.78 -8.02 6.58
CA LEU A 49 -0.72 -8.28 5.15
C LEU A 49 0.70 -8.20 4.58
N ARG A 50 1.72 -8.02 5.42
CA ARG A 50 3.12 -7.90 4.99
C ARG A 50 3.66 -9.07 4.16
N GLY A 51 3.17 -10.28 4.43
CA GLY A 51 3.55 -11.48 3.68
C GLY A 51 2.80 -11.65 2.36
N VAL A 52 1.80 -10.82 2.07
CA VAL A 52 1.00 -10.88 0.84
C VAL A 52 1.55 -9.87 -0.16
N ASP A 53 2.58 -10.27 -0.90
CA ASP A 53 3.13 -9.47 -2.00
C ASP A 53 2.25 -9.63 -3.26
N VAL A 54 1.85 -8.51 -3.86
CA VAL A 54 1.19 -8.51 -5.17
C VAL A 54 2.26 -8.53 -6.27
N PRO A 55 2.28 -9.53 -7.18
CA PRO A 55 3.24 -9.54 -8.26
C PRO A 55 3.09 -8.29 -9.14
N ARG A 56 4.23 -7.64 -9.46
CA ARG A 56 4.26 -6.43 -10.31
C ARG A 56 3.64 -6.63 -11.71
N ALA A 57 3.47 -7.89 -12.15
CA ALA A 57 2.77 -8.22 -13.39
C ALA A 57 1.27 -7.82 -13.37
N TYR A 58 0.64 -7.84 -12.19
CA TYR A 58 -0.75 -7.43 -12.00
C TYR A 58 -0.93 -5.93 -11.77
N LEU A 59 0.16 -5.22 -11.51
CA LEU A 59 0.14 -3.77 -11.33
C LEU A 59 0.16 -3.06 -12.70
N PRO A 60 -0.30 -1.78 -12.76
CA PRO A 60 -0.20 -0.98 -13.98
C PRO A 60 1.24 -0.92 -14.52
N PRO A 61 1.42 -0.73 -15.84
CA PRO A 61 2.75 -0.72 -16.47
C PRO A 61 3.76 0.23 -15.83
N SER A 62 3.31 1.32 -15.20
CA SER A 62 4.15 2.28 -14.49
C SER A 62 4.89 1.69 -13.28
N TYR A 63 4.43 0.54 -12.73
CA TYR A 63 5.05 -0.18 -11.60
C TYR A 63 6.04 -1.27 -12.03
N ARG A 64 6.26 -1.43 -13.34
CA ARG A 64 7.26 -2.37 -13.86
C ARG A 64 8.64 -1.74 -13.78
N LEU A 65 9.59 -2.50 -13.25
CA LEU A 65 10.99 -2.09 -13.20
C LEU A 65 11.60 -2.28 -14.58
N HIS A 66 11.89 -1.17 -15.25
CA HIS A 66 12.55 -1.15 -16.55
C HIS A 66 13.47 0.07 -16.64
N ASN A 67 14.63 -0.09 -17.28
CA ASN A 67 15.64 0.96 -17.45
C ASN A 67 15.93 1.73 -16.14
N TRP A 68 16.05 1.01 -15.03
CA TRP A 68 16.41 1.58 -13.72
C TRP A 68 15.43 2.63 -13.18
N ASN A 69 14.17 2.62 -13.63
CA ASN A 69 13.12 3.52 -13.15
C ASN A 69 12.76 3.32 -11.67
N GLN A 70 11.89 4.19 -11.13
CA GLN A 70 11.35 4.09 -9.76
C GLN A 70 12.41 3.94 -8.66
N GLY A 71 13.59 4.54 -8.84
CA GLY A 71 14.69 4.42 -7.88
C GLY A 71 15.18 2.98 -7.71
N THR A 72 15.02 2.11 -8.72
CA THR A 72 15.47 0.70 -8.68
C THR A 72 16.93 0.60 -8.24
N VAL A 73 17.76 1.51 -8.73
CA VAL A 73 19.15 1.68 -8.29
C VAL A 73 19.37 3.15 -7.95
N ARG A 74 19.72 3.40 -6.70
CA ARG A 74 20.20 4.70 -6.21
C ARG A 74 21.72 4.76 -6.13
N GLY A 75 22.37 3.63 -5.83
CA GLY A 75 23.81 3.56 -5.70
C GLY A 75 24.37 2.15 -5.85
N THR A 76 25.69 2.08 -5.82
CA THR A 76 26.45 0.84 -5.91
C THR A 76 27.46 0.77 -4.77
N LEU A 77 27.70 -0.44 -4.27
CA LEU A 77 28.72 -0.72 -3.27
C LEU A 77 29.55 -1.93 -3.74
N PRO A 78 30.86 -1.77 -4.00
CA PRO A 78 31.71 -2.90 -4.36
C PRO A 78 31.90 -3.82 -3.16
N LEU A 79 31.50 -5.09 -3.30
CA LEU A 79 31.66 -6.11 -2.26
C LEU A 79 32.99 -6.85 -2.40
N SER A 80 33.42 -7.10 -3.63
CA SER A 80 34.68 -7.78 -3.98
C SER A 80 35.09 -7.41 -5.42
N ALA A 81 36.23 -7.91 -5.90
CA ALA A 81 36.72 -7.62 -7.26
C ALA A 81 35.67 -7.91 -8.35
N ASP A 82 34.85 -8.95 -8.18
CA ASP A 82 33.90 -9.41 -9.19
C ASP A 82 32.43 -9.19 -8.83
N ARG A 83 32.14 -8.52 -7.69
CA ARG A 83 30.77 -8.38 -7.19
C ARG A 83 30.46 -6.98 -6.73
N ILE A 84 29.37 -6.44 -7.26
CA ILE A 84 28.85 -5.12 -6.93
C ILE A 84 27.43 -5.30 -6.38
N LEU A 85 27.16 -4.70 -5.22
CA LEU A 85 25.82 -4.56 -4.67
C LEU A 85 25.18 -3.31 -5.25
N LEU A 86 24.01 -3.47 -5.86
CA LEU A 86 23.14 -2.38 -6.28
C LEU A 86 22.07 -2.22 -5.20
N TYR A 87 21.87 -1.01 -4.71
CA TYR A 87 20.85 -0.70 -3.71
C TYR A 87 19.96 0.44 -4.19
N GLY A 88 18.69 0.41 -3.77
CA GLY A 88 17.71 1.44 -4.12
C GLY A 88 16.37 1.21 -3.43
N GLU A 89 15.31 1.77 -4.00
CA GLU A 89 13.96 1.77 -3.43
C GLU A 89 13.20 0.45 -3.64
N ASN A 90 13.72 -0.43 -4.49
CA ASN A 90 13.08 -1.69 -4.88
C ASN A 90 13.84 -2.93 -4.41
N GLY A 91 14.73 -2.76 -3.45
CA GLY A 91 15.52 -3.81 -2.83
C GLY A 91 16.99 -3.74 -3.17
N LEU A 92 17.66 -4.85 -2.88
CA LEU A 92 19.06 -5.09 -3.17
C LEU A 92 19.17 -6.04 -4.36
N PHE A 93 20.15 -5.77 -5.23
CA PHE A 93 20.50 -6.62 -6.34
C PHE A 93 22.00 -6.86 -6.35
N LEU A 94 22.41 -8.07 -6.70
CA LEU A 94 23.82 -8.39 -6.90
C LEU A 94 24.12 -8.40 -8.39
N SER A 95 25.18 -7.70 -8.76
CA SER A 95 25.74 -7.69 -10.10
C SER A 95 27.18 -8.22 -10.11
N ASP A 96 27.60 -8.75 -11.26
CA ASP A 96 29.03 -8.88 -11.56
C ASP A 96 29.69 -7.50 -11.75
N ALA A 97 31.02 -7.48 -11.86
CA ALA A 97 31.80 -6.26 -12.08
C ALA A 97 31.46 -5.49 -13.38
N ARG A 98 30.78 -6.13 -14.34
CA ARG A 98 30.46 -5.55 -15.66
C ARG A 98 28.99 -5.13 -15.79
N GLY A 99 28.12 -5.49 -14.85
CA GLY A 99 26.69 -5.21 -14.97
C GLY A 99 25.90 -6.24 -15.78
N GLU A 100 26.51 -7.35 -16.20
CA GLU A 100 25.90 -8.27 -17.18
C GLU A 100 24.90 -9.23 -16.55
N ARG A 101 25.18 -9.70 -15.33
CA ARG A 101 24.31 -10.62 -14.58
C ARG A 101 23.81 -9.98 -13.29
N ILE A 102 22.54 -9.60 -13.29
CA ILE A 102 21.86 -9.02 -12.13
C ILE A 102 20.88 -10.03 -11.53
N ARG A 103 20.90 -10.20 -10.21
CA ARG A 103 19.95 -11.05 -9.48
C ARG A 103 19.47 -10.38 -8.19
N PRO A 104 18.25 -10.65 -7.72
CA PRO A 104 17.79 -10.14 -6.43
C PRO A 104 18.68 -10.66 -5.27
N PHE A 105 18.92 -9.81 -4.28
CA PHE A 105 19.72 -10.12 -3.09
C PHE A 105 18.98 -9.67 -1.81
N ASN A 106 17.71 -10.02 -1.72
CA ASN A 106 16.81 -9.59 -0.63
C ASN A 106 16.63 -10.65 0.47
N GLU A 107 17.35 -11.78 0.38
CA GLU A 107 17.27 -12.85 1.39
C GLU A 107 17.76 -12.33 2.76
N GLY A 108 17.00 -12.63 3.82
CA GLY A 108 17.30 -12.15 5.17
C GLY A 108 16.72 -10.78 5.53
N LEU A 109 16.16 -10.04 4.56
CA LEU A 109 15.41 -8.82 4.84
C LEU A 109 14.04 -9.13 5.44
N ARG A 110 13.50 -8.20 6.22
CA ARG A 110 12.12 -8.30 6.75
C ARG A 110 11.13 -8.28 5.58
N GLU A 111 10.06 -9.07 5.70
CA GLU A 111 8.96 -9.10 4.72
C GLU A 111 8.26 -7.73 4.59
N GLY A 112 7.58 -7.52 3.47
CA GLY A 112 6.90 -6.26 3.14
C GLY A 112 7.72 -5.36 2.22
N ALA A 113 7.03 -4.68 1.31
CA ALA A 113 7.63 -3.78 0.34
C ALA A 113 8.29 -2.55 0.99
N GLU A 114 7.80 -2.11 2.14
CA GLU A 114 8.34 -0.97 2.88
C GLU A 114 9.77 -1.22 3.41
N ASN A 115 10.15 -2.48 3.61
CA ASN A 115 11.47 -2.87 4.12
C ASN A 115 12.52 -3.02 3.00
N ARG A 116 12.16 -2.67 1.75
CA ARG A 116 13.03 -2.83 0.57
C ARG A 116 13.56 -1.50 0.02
N SER A 117 13.41 -0.40 0.76
CA SER A 117 13.93 0.90 0.35
C SER A 117 15.23 1.26 1.06
N PHE A 118 16.31 1.35 0.30
CA PHE A 118 17.66 1.64 0.79
C PHE A 118 18.15 2.99 0.27
N GLY A 119 18.48 3.90 1.20
CA GLY A 119 19.05 5.21 0.88
C GLY A 119 20.56 5.19 0.73
N ASP A 120 21.23 4.32 1.47
CA ASP A 120 22.69 4.18 1.48
C ASP A 120 23.08 2.74 1.83
N ALA A 121 24.31 2.35 1.49
CA ALA A 121 24.89 1.07 1.85
C ALA A 121 26.37 1.24 2.16
N VAL A 122 26.79 0.75 3.33
CA VAL A 122 28.18 0.85 3.80
C VAL A 122 28.69 -0.54 4.13
N ARG A 123 29.95 -0.80 3.78
CA ARG A 123 30.66 -2.02 4.15
C ARG A 123 31.46 -1.79 5.43
N LEU A 124 31.31 -2.69 6.41
CA LEU A 124 32.04 -2.60 7.67
C LEU A 124 33.43 -3.27 7.58
N PRO A 125 34.39 -2.86 8.43
CA PRO A 125 35.68 -3.53 8.54
C PRO A 125 35.47 -4.91 9.19
N GLY A 126 35.41 -5.96 8.36
CA GLY A 126 35.18 -7.34 8.81
C GLY A 126 34.41 -8.20 7.81
N GLY A 127 33.73 -7.57 6.85
CA GLY A 127 32.80 -8.24 5.93
C GLY A 127 31.46 -7.55 5.98
#